data_AF-A0A5Q3G513-F1
#
_entry.id   AF-A0A5Q3G513-F1
#
_cell.length_a   1.000
_cell.length_b   1.000
_cell.length_c   1.000
_cell.angle_alpha   90.00
_cell.angle_beta   90.00
_cell.angle_gamma   90.00
#
_symmetry.space_group_name_H-M   'P 1'
#
loop_
_entity.id
_entity.type
_entity.pdbx_description
1 polymer ?
#
loop_
_entity_poly.entity_id
_entity_poly.type
_entity_poly.pdbx_seq_one_letter_code
_entity_poly.pdbx_strand_id
1 'polypeptide(L)'
;MDTLVESVNATAKIPLHPFWPLNAALPQYAANTLSSRALVASFVVGASAILGVTLSLIQQSRRKLSKTEMFMTLWFALCGCIHLFFEGYYVVNFLDISNRQFLFAQLWKEYSLSDSRYLTQDSFLVPMEAITAFLWGPMSFFCAWSIVKQHPLRHPIQLIISVGQLYGDVLYFGTCYFNEIVHSVVYCRPEQFYFYMYYVFCNAIWIVIPTVCVIHSVVQTKRAFAKVQEVERVKKGIANYIHFYLAPFSQLPLLKPTLSDPRWSKLYRPDNIILTLPSSLQGGGKTEPEKAVVHAHSGLTFTIDSESQAHDAFQQVYQLPDERWGTVRLWYQQQAY
;
A
#
# COMPACT_ATOMS: atom_id res chain seq x y z
N MET A 1 27.91 57.20 26.80
CA MET A 1 27.50 55.78 26.68
C MET A 1 27.20 55.52 25.21
N ASP A 2 28.09 56.00 24.34
CA ASP A 2 27.78 56.31 22.94
C ASP A 2 28.85 55.76 21.98
N THR A 3 29.92 55.16 22.51
CA THR A 3 30.99 54.54 21.72
C THR A 3 30.80 53.03 21.52
N LEU A 4 29.74 52.44 22.08
CA LEU A 4 29.35 51.03 21.88
C LEU A 4 28.16 50.87 20.91
N VAL A 5 27.49 51.96 20.53
CA VAL A 5 26.39 51.93 19.55
C VAL A 5 26.91 52.20 18.13
N GLU A 6 28.02 52.95 17.99
CA GLU A 6 28.66 53.16 16.68
C GLU A 6 29.45 51.95 16.16
N SER A 7 29.80 50.97 16.99
CA SER A 7 30.53 49.77 16.56
C SER A 7 29.65 48.65 16.01
N VAL A 8 28.32 48.79 16.05
CA VAL A 8 27.37 47.80 15.48
C VAL A 8 26.86 48.22 14.08
N ASN A 9 27.15 49.45 13.64
CA ASN A 9 26.80 49.97 12.31
C ASN A 9 27.91 49.81 11.26
N ALA A 10 28.76 48.80 11.41
CA ALA A 10 29.50 48.28 10.26
C ALA A 10 28.48 47.62 9.33
N THR A 11 27.98 48.40 8.36
CA THR A 11 27.12 48.01 7.25
C THR A 11 27.58 46.68 6.63
N ALA A 12 27.14 45.56 7.20
CA ALA A 12 27.14 44.29 6.50
C ALA A 12 26.12 44.49 5.38
N LYS A 13 26.61 44.92 4.20
CA LYS A 13 25.78 45.01 2.99
C LYS A 13 25.16 43.64 2.80
N ILE A 14 23.87 43.50 3.13
CA ILE A 14 23.11 42.29 2.85
C ILE A 14 23.29 42.04 1.34
N PRO A 15 23.87 40.91 0.92
CA PRO A 15 24.09 40.66 -0.49
C PRO A 15 22.77 40.73 -1.25
N LEU A 16 22.74 41.50 -2.34
CA LEU A 16 21.57 41.58 -3.22
C LEU A 16 21.22 40.19 -3.76
N HIS A 17 19.98 39.77 -3.55
CA HIS A 17 19.47 38.47 -4.00
C HIS A 17 18.06 38.61 -4.62
N PRO A 18 17.64 37.68 -5.49
CA PRO A 18 16.34 37.76 -6.19
C PRO A 18 15.16 37.22 -5.38
N PHE A 19 15.38 36.69 -4.17
CA PHE A 19 14.35 36.03 -3.36
C PHE A 19 13.48 37.02 -2.59
N TRP A 20 12.19 36.71 -2.49
CA TRP A 20 11.22 37.52 -1.78
C TRP A 20 10.99 36.99 -0.36
N PRO A 21 10.92 37.83 0.67
CA PRO A 21 11.07 39.28 0.64
C PRO A 21 12.53 39.70 0.40
N LEU A 22 12.74 40.81 -0.33
CA LEU A 22 14.08 41.26 -0.77
C LEU A 22 15.03 41.66 0.37
N ASN A 23 14.49 41.87 1.58
CA ASN A 23 15.25 42.17 2.79
C ASN A 23 15.56 40.93 3.64
N ALA A 24 15.27 39.71 3.16
CA ALA A 24 15.60 38.49 3.86
C ALA A 24 17.12 38.40 4.12
N ALA A 25 17.49 37.87 5.28
CA ALA A 25 18.89 37.72 5.64
C ALA A 25 19.47 36.46 4.99
N LEU A 26 20.13 36.60 3.83
CA LEU A 26 20.89 35.53 3.18
C LEU A 26 22.39 35.83 3.23
N PRO A 27 23.05 35.60 4.39
CA PRO A 27 24.48 35.85 4.53
C PRO A 27 25.25 35.00 3.52
N GLN A 28 26.24 35.61 2.87
CA GLN A 28 27.10 34.94 1.89
C GLN A 28 26.37 34.36 0.67
N TYR A 29 25.21 34.92 0.30
CA TYR A 29 24.51 34.50 -0.91
C TYR A 29 25.44 34.54 -2.13
N ALA A 30 25.47 33.42 -2.86
CA ALA A 30 26.17 33.30 -4.12
C ALA A 30 25.17 32.93 -5.22
N ALA A 31 25.08 33.75 -6.26
CA ALA A 31 24.21 33.50 -7.40
C ALA A 31 24.54 32.17 -8.10
N ASN A 32 23.54 31.56 -8.73
CA ASN A 32 23.77 30.36 -9.53
C ASN A 32 24.71 30.66 -10.69
N THR A 33 25.65 29.75 -10.92
CA THR A 33 26.56 29.78 -12.08
C THR A 33 25.93 29.12 -13.31
N LEU A 34 25.00 28.18 -13.08
CA LEU A 34 24.19 27.56 -14.13
C LEU A 34 22.93 28.39 -14.40
N SER A 35 22.58 28.52 -15.68
CA SER A 35 21.29 29.14 -16.07
C SER A 35 20.10 28.29 -15.62
N SER A 36 18.94 28.90 -15.39
CA SER A 36 17.69 28.21 -15.05
C SER A 36 17.34 27.09 -16.04
N ARG A 37 17.54 27.31 -17.34
CA ARG A 37 17.33 26.28 -18.37
C ARG A 37 18.24 25.06 -18.18
N ALA A 38 19.52 25.30 -17.87
CA ALA A 38 20.48 24.21 -17.65
C ALA A 38 20.15 23.42 -16.37
N LEU A 39 19.68 24.10 -15.33
CA LEU A 39 19.23 23.47 -14.08
C LEU A 39 17.99 22.60 -14.32
N VAL A 40 16.94 23.14 -14.94
CA VAL A 40 15.74 22.38 -15.29
C VAL A 40 16.07 21.19 -16.19
N ALA A 41 16.91 21.39 -17.21
CA ALA A 41 17.35 20.30 -18.09
C ALA A 41 18.09 19.20 -17.31
N SER A 42 18.96 19.58 -16.36
CA SER A 42 19.69 18.64 -15.52
C SER A 42 18.76 17.84 -14.61
N PHE A 43 17.72 18.48 -14.06
CA PHE A 43 16.68 17.80 -13.27
C PHE A 43 15.90 16.79 -14.13
N VAL A 44 15.46 17.19 -15.33
CA VAL A 44 14.73 16.30 -16.25
C VAL A 44 15.59 15.11 -16.70
N VAL A 45 16.88 15.35 -16.99
CA VAL A 45 17.83 14.28 -17.36
C VAL A 45 18.02 13.32 -16.18
N GLY A 46 18.20 13.84 -14.97
CA GLY A 46 18.32 13.02 -13.76
C GLY A 46 17.08 12.16 -13.51
N ALA A 47 15.89 12.76 -13.56
CA ALA A 47 14.62 12.05 -13.42
C ALA A 47 14.44 10.97 -14.51
N SER A 48 14.76 11.31 -15.76
CA SER A 48 14.68 10.37 -16.89
C SER A 48 15.64 9.19 -16.73
N ALA A 49 16.86 9.43 -16.23
CA ALA A 49 17.83 8.39 -15.94
C ALA A 49 17.34 7.45 -14.82
N ILE A 50 16.79 8.00 -13.73
CA ILE A 50 16.20 7.20 -12.64
C ILE A 50 15.07 6.31 -13.17
N LEU A 51 14.16 6.89 -13.97
CA LEU A 51 13.05 6.16 -14.58
C LEU A 51 13.55 5.07 -15.55
N GLY A 52 14.54 5.37 -16.39
CA GLY A 52 15.13 4.43 -17.34
C GLY A 52 15.84 3.25 -16.66
N VAL A 53 16.62 3.52 -15.60
CA VAL A 53 17.25 2.48 -14.78
C VAL A 53 16.19 1.62 -14.09
N THR A 54 15.19 2.25 -13.48
CA THR A 54 14.09 1.53 -12.80
C THR A 54 13.32 0.64 -13.79
N LEU A 55 12.99 1.15 -14.98
CA LEU A 55 12.38 0.37 -16.05
C LEU A 55 13.24 -0.84 -16.43
N SER A 56 14.54 -0.64 -16.61
CA SER A 56 15.48 -1.71 -16.95
C SER A 56 15.52 -2.80 -15.87
N LEU A 57 15.54 -2.40 -14.59
CA LEU A 57 15.49 -3.34 -13.46
C LEU A 57 14.15 -4.10 -13.40
N ILE A 58 13.03 -3.45 -13.70
CA ILE A 58 11.72 -4.12 -13.78
C ILE A 58 11.70 -5.13 -14.93
N GLN A 59 12.27 -4.80 -16.10
CA GLN A 59 12.31 -5.69 -17.26
C GLN A 59 13.18 -6.94 -17.02
N GLN A 60 14.20 -6.83 -16.15
CA GLN A 60 15.00 -7.97 -15.70
C GLN A 60 14.28 -8.83 -14.66
N SER A 61 13.18 -8.35 -14.07
CA SER A 61 12.36 -9.14 -13.16
C SER A 61 11.62 -10.25 -13.90
N ARG A 62 11.58 -11.44 -13.30
CA ARG A 62 10.80 -12.58 -13.84
C ARG A 62 9.29 -12.30 -13.86
N ARG A 63 8.81 -11.35 -13.05
CA ARG A 63 7.39 -11.00 -12.95
C ARG A 63 7.01 -9.94 -13.96
N LYS A 64 5.97 -10.21 -14.75
CA LYS A 64 5.32 -9.17 -15.58
C LYS A 64 4.43 -8.30 -14.70
N LEU A 65 4.71 -7.00 -14.66
CA LEU A 65 3.92 -6.00 -13.95
C LEU A 65 2.75 -5.53 -14.83
N SER A 66 1.59 -5.27 -14.21
CA SER A 66 0.53 -4.51 -14.88
C SER A 66 0.95 -3.05 -15.14
N LYS A 67 0.24 -2.34 -16.02
CA LYS A 67 0.52 -0.91 -16.30
C LYS A 67 0.48 -0.05 -15.04
N THR A 68 -0.48 -0.30 -14.15
CA THR A 68 -0.61 0.41 -12.87
C THR A 68 0.55 0.11 -11.93
N GLU A 69 0.97 -1.16 -11.84
CA GLU A 69 2.12 -1.53 -11.02
C GLU A 69 3.42 -0.92 -11.56
N MET A 70 3.61 -0.96 -12.88
CA MET A 70 4.76 -0.34 -13.54
C MET A 70 4.82 1.16 -13.22
N PHE A 71 3.72 1.88 -13.43
CA PHE A 71 3.63 3.31 -13.13
C PHE A 71 3.94 3.59 -11.66
N MET A 72 3.33 2.85 -10.72
CA MET A 72 3.56 3.06 -9.29
C MET A 72 4.99 2.72 -8.87
N THR A 73 5.60 1.66 -9.43
CA THR A 73 7.00 1.34 -9.13
C THR A 73 7.94 2.45 -9.61
N LEU A 74 7.71 3.00 -10.81
CA LEU A 74 8.47 4.13 -11.34
C LEU A 74 8.30 5.39 -10.51
N TRP A 75 7.06 5.70 -10.14
CA TRP A 75 6.73 6.83 -9.26
C TRP A 75 7.46 6.72 -7.93
N PHE A 76 7.34 5.59 -7.22
CA PHE A 76 7.98 5.43 -5.91
C PHE A 76 9.51 5.33 -5.99
N ALA A 77 10.09 4.84 -7.09
CA ALA A 77 11.54 4.92 -7.30
C ALA A 77 11.99 6.38 -7.48
N LEU A 78 11.25 7.18 -8.26
CA LEU A 78 11.54 8.60 -8.43
C LEU A 78 11.36 9.37 -7.12
N CYS A 79 10.26 9.15 -6.37
CA CYS A 79 10.06 9.72 -5.03
C CYS A 79 11.21 9.36 -4.10
N GLY A 80 11.63 8.10 -4.08
CA GLY A 80 12.75 7.65 -3.25
C GLY A 80 14.01 8.47 -3.53
N CYS A 81 14.32 8.71 -4.81
CA CYS A 81 15.48 9.51 -5.19
C CYS A 81 15.33 11.00 -4.86
N ILE A 82 14.18 11.61 -5.14
CA ILE A 82 13.93 13.03 -4.85
C ILE A 82 14.00 13.27 -3.34
N HIS A 83 13.25 12.51 -2.55
CA HIS A 83 13.24 12.67 -1.11
C HIS A 83 14.61 12.40 -0.49
N LEU A 84 15.20 11.23 -0.76
CA LEU A 84 16.44 10.85 -0.07
C LEU A 84 17.64 11.70 -0.50
N PHE A 85 17.79 11.97 -1.79
CA PHE A 85 18.99 12.65 -2.30
C PHE A 85 18.81 14.14 -2.48
N PHE A 86 17.69 14.60 -3.06
CA PHE A 86 17.48 16.01 -3.35
C PHE A 86 17.03 16.78 -2.09
N GLU A 87 16.00 16.31 -1.40
CA GLU A 87 15.52 16.90 -0.13
C GLU A 87 16.49 16.57 1.02
N GLY A 88 17.06 15.37 1.04
CA GLY A 88 18.13 15.05 2.00
C GLY A 88 19.35 15.95 1.87
N TYR A 89 19.74 16.34 0.65
CA TYR A 89 20.78 17.34 0.45
C TYR A 89 20.38 18.70 1.03
N TYR A 90 19.14 19.14 0.82
CA TYR A 90 18.65 20.37 1.44
C TYR A 90 18.76 20.31 2.95
N VAL A 91 18.22 19.27 3.58
CA VAL A 91 18.19 19.13 5.04
C VAL A 91 19.59 19.06 5.66
N VAL A 92 20.57 18.48 4.98
CA VAL A 92 21.96 18.44 5.47
C VAL A 92 22.67 19.79 5.31
N ASN A 93 22.25 20.63 4.35
CA ASN A 93 22.97 21.85 3.97
C ASN A 93 22.14 23.14 4.16
N PHE A 94 20.96 23.08 4.78
CA PHE A 94 20.01 24.20 4.84
C PHE A 94 20.57 25.48 5.47
N LEU A 95 21.59 25.34 6.34
CA LEU A 95 22.23 26.48 7.02
C LEU A 95 23.00 27.40 6.05
N ASP A 96 23.62 26.85 5.01
CA ASP A 96 24.51 27.58 4.09
C ASP A 96 24.23 27.30 2.60
N ILE A 97 23.07 26.71 2.28
CA ILE A 97 22.68 26.33 0.91
C ILE A 97 22.68 27.51 -0.07
N SER A 98 22.42 28.73 0.42
CA SER A 98 22.42 29.96 -0.38
C SER A 98 23.82 30.34 -0.91
N ASN A 99 24.89 29.87 -0.28
CA ASN A 99 26.28 30.10 -0.69
C ASN A 99 26.83 28.97 -1.58
N ARG A 100 26.21 27.78 -1.54
CA ARG A 100 26.72 26.59 -2.23
C ARG A 100 26.52 26.64 -3.75
N GLN A 101 27.46 26.03 -4.48
CA GLN A 101 27.48 25.99 -5.96
C GLN A 101 27.37 24.59 -6.55
N PHE A 102 27.15 23.55 -5.73
CA PHE A 102 26.84 22.22 -6.25
C PHE A 102 25.48 22.20 -6.96
N LEU A 103 25.29 21.24 -7.88
CA LEU A 103 24.07 21.15 -8.69
C LEU A 103 22.78 21.19 -7.86
N PHE A 104 22.71 20.42 -6.77
CA PHE A 104 21.54 20.41 -5.89
C PHE A 104 21.32 21.75 -5.18
N ALA A 105 22.36 22.40 -4.67
CA ALA A 105 22.23 23.74 -4.09
C ALA A 105 21.72 24.76 -5.10
N GLN A 106 22.21 24.69 -6.35
CA GLN A 106 21.75 25.58 -7.41
C GLN A 106 20.30 25.31 -7.83
N LEU A 107 19.88 24.04 -7.89
CA LEU A 107 18.48 23.65 -8.09
C LEU A 107 17.58 24.14 -6.96
N TRP A 108 18.01 24.03 -5.70
CA TRP A 108 17.27 24.57 -4.56
C TRP A 108 17.13 26.08 -4.63
N LYS A 109 18.21 26.81 -4.97
CA LYS A 109 18.14 28.26 -5.22
C LYS A 109 17.19 28.60 -6.38
N GLU A 110 17.17 27.80 -7.45
CA GLU A 110 16.24 28.01 -8.57
C GLU A 110 14.78 27.80 -8.13
N TYR A 111 14.50 26.71 -7.41
CA TYR A 111 13.16 26.43 -6.90
C TYR A 111 12.70 27.48 -5.86
N SER A 112 13.64 28.01 -5.08
CA SER A 112 13.39 29.05 -4.08
C SER A 112 12.93 30.39 -4.67
N LEU A 113 12.99 30.57 -5.99
CA LEU A 113 12.34 31.71 -6.67
C LEU A 113 10.81 31.65 -6.52
N SER A 114 10.27 30.45 -6.32
CA SER A 114 8.85 30.22 -6.06
C SER A 114 8.48 30.26 -4.59
N ASP A 115 9.43 29.96 -3.70
CA ASP A 115 9.25 30.00 -2.25
C ASP A 115 10.61 30.13 -1.56
N SER A 116 10.95 31.34 -1.10
CA SER A 116 12.26 31.62 -0.51
C SER A 116 12.48 30.99 0.87
N ARG A 117 11.44 30.42 1.50
CA ARG A 117 11.54 29.76 2.81
C ARG A 117 12.59 28.65 2.84
N TYR A 118 12.84 28.04 1.67
CA TYR A 118 13.93 27.08 1.46
C TYR A 118 15.34 27.66 1.65
N LEU A 119 15.51 28.98 1.65
CA LEU A 119 16.81 29.64 1.90
C LEU A 119 16.87 30.34 3.24
N THR A 120 15.75 30.50 3.94
CA THR A 120 15.64 31.28 5.18
C THR A 120 15.41 30.42 6.42
N GLN A 121 15.74 29.12 6.36
CA GLN A 121 15.70 28.20 7.50
C GLN A 121 14.30 28.12 8.14
N ASP A 122 13.25 28.04 7.32
CA ASP A 122 11.87 28.03 7.80
C ASP A 122 11.59 26.87 8.76
N SER A 123 10.93 27.20 9.87
CA SER A 123 10.66 26.28 10.98
C SER A 123 9.73 25.12 10.63
N PHE A 124 9.00 25.21 9.52
CA PHE A 124 8.16 24.12 9.02
C PHE A 124 8.85 23.37 7.87
N LEU A 125 9.42 24.07 6.88
CA LEU A 125 10.02 23.40 5.71
C LEU A 125 11.20 22.51 6.11
N VAL A 126 12.12 22.97 6.95
CA VAL A 126 13.31 22.17 7.30
C VAL A 126 12.90 20.84 7.97
N PRO A 127 12.04 20.82 9.01
CA PRO A 127 11.61 19.55 9.61
C PRO A 127 10.71 18.70 8.71
N MET A 128 9.84 19.31 7.90
CA MET A 128 8.99 18.59 6.95
C MET A 128 9.84 17.84 5.92
N GLU A 129 10.82 18.53 5.33
CA GLU A 129 11.76 17.95 4.37
C GLU A 129 12.70 16.92 5.03
N ALA A 130 13.02 17.09 6.32
CA ALA A 130 13.79 16.08 7.06
C ALA A 130 13.01 14.78 7.23
N ILE A 131 11.71 14.90 7.52
CA ILE A 131 10.81 13.76 7.57
C ILE A 131 10.77 13.10 6.20
N THR A 132 10.44 13.82 5.12
CA THR A 132 10.37 13.27 3.75
C THR A 132 11.67 12.58 3.36
N ALA A 133 12.81 13.23 3.58
CA ALA A 133 14.12 12.68 3.22
C ALA A 133 14.46 11.39 3.96
N PHE A 134 14.34 11.37 5.29
CA PHE A 134 14.86 10.27 6.11
C PHE A 134 13.84 9.15 6.38
N LEU A 135 12.55 9.41 6.19
CA LEU A 135 11.51 8.37 6.31
C LEU A 135 10.92 8.01 4.94
N TRP A 136 10.46 8.99 4.17
CA TRP A 136 9.63 8.77 2.97
C TRP A 136 10.51 8.37 1.78
N GLY A 137 11.74 8.88 1.69
CA GLY A 137 12.74 8.44 0.71
C GLY A 137 13.03 6.94 0.80
N PRO A 138 13.56 6.44 1.93
CA PRO A 138 13.80 5.00 2.13
C PRO A 138 12.53 4.15 1.99
N MET A 139 11.41 4.61 2.58
CA MET A 139 10.13 3.89 2.47
C MET A 139 9.61 3.82 1.02
N SER A 140 9.88 4.82 0.19
CA SER A 140 9.48 4.82 -1.23
C SER A 140 10.24 3.75 -2.02
N PHE A 141 11.54 3.58 -1.80
CA PHE A 141 12.27 2.44 -2.39
C PHE A 141 11.71 1.09 -1.92
N PHE A 142 11.41 0.98 -0.62
CA PHE A 142 10.79 -0.24 -0.09
C PHE A 142 9.39 -0.48 -0.66
N CYS A 143 8.61 0.57 -0.93
CA CYS A 143 7.32 0.49 -1.60
C CYS A 143 7.47 -0.01 -3.04
N ALA A 144 8.42 0.56 -3.81
CA ALA A 144 8.73 0.12 -5.18
C ALA A 144 9.10 -1.37 -5.22
N TRP A 145 9.98 -1.81 -4.31
CA TRP A 145 10.33 -3.22 -4.14
C TRP A 145 9.11 -4.08 -3.75
N SER A 146 8.29 -3.60 -2.81
CA SER A 146 7.08 -4.30 -2.34
C SER A 146 6.07 -4.52 -3.47
N ILE A 147 5.95 -3.57 -4.40
CA ILE A 147 5.15 -3.72 -5.62
C ILE A 147 5.72 -4.88 -6.46
N VAL A 148 7.01 -4.84 -6.77
CA VAL A 148 7.65 -5.87 -7.63
C VAL A 148 7.56 -7.26 -7.00
N LYS A 149 7.72 -7.37 -5.68
CA LYS A 149 7.67 -8.64 -4.93
C LYS A 149 6.29 -9.07 -4.48
N GLN A 150 5.23 -8.31 -4.76
CA GLN A 150 3.87 -8.56 -4.26
C GLN A 150 3.82 -8.72 -2.72
N HIS A 151 4.61 -7.91 -2.02
CA HIS A 151 4.71 -7.97 -0.57
C HIS A 151 3.40 -7.52 0.08
N PRO A 152 2.89 -8.21 1.13
CA PRO A 152 1.60 -7.89 1.75
C PRO A 152 1.55 -6.48 2.34
N LEU A 153 2.70 -5.93 2.73
CA LEU A 153 2.78 -4.55 3.27
C LEU A 153 2.75 -3.46 2.19
N ARG A 154 2.69 -3.80 0.89
CA ARG A 154 2.65 -2.83 -0.22
C ARG A 154 1.62 -1.73 0.03
N HIS A 155 0.36 -2.08 0.26
CA HIS A 155 -0.73 -1.11 0.37
C HIS A 155 -0.67 -0.27 1.65
N PRO A 156 -0.37 -0.83 2.84
CA PRO A 156 -0.08 -0.03 4.02
C PRO A 156 1.03 1.00 3.81
N ILE A 157 2.16 0.59 3.23
CA ILE A 157 3.32 1.48 3.01
C ILE A 157 2.97 2.55 1.97
N GLN A 158 2.39 2.15 0.84
CA GLN A 158 1.91 3.07 -0.19
C GLN A 158 0.96 4.11 0.40
N LEU A 159 0.02 3.69 1.26
CA LEU A 159 -0.93 4.59 1.90
C LEU A 159 -0.24 5.58 2.84
N ILE A 160 0.66 5.10 3.72
CA ILE A 160 1.42 5.97 4.64
C ILE A 160 2.16 7.04 3.84
N ILE A 161 2.95 6.63 2.84
CA ILE A 161 3.77 7.54 2.01
C ILE A 161 2.91 8.50 1.19
N SER A 162 1.74 8.07 0.73
CA SER A 162 0.90 8.95 -0.08
C SER A 162 0.14 9.96 0.79
N VAL A 163 -0.34 9.55 1.96
CA VAL A 163 -1.10 10.43 2.86
C VAL A 163 -0.23 11.55 3.41
N GLY A 164 1.00 11.29 3.85
CA GLY A 164 1.82 12.40 4.35
C GLY A 164 2.54 13.22 3.28
N GLN A 165 2.68 12.74 2.04
CA GLN A 165 2.98 13.64 0.90
C GLN A 165 1.84 14.68 0.77
N LEU A 166 0.58 14.23 0.79
CA LEU A 166 -0.57 15.14 0.76
C LEU A 166 -0.63 16.06 1.98
N TYR A 167 -0.39 15.53 3.17
CA TYR A 167 -0.40 16.31 4.40
C TYR A 167 0.72 17.36 4.40
N GLY A 168 1.92 16.98 3.99
CA GLY A 168 3.07 17.88 3.83
C GLY A 168 2.75 19.01 2.87
N ASP A 169 2.22 18.71 1.68
CA ASP A 169 1.83 19.73 0.70
C ASP A 169 0.71 20.65 1.20
N VAL A 170 -0.32 20.11 1.85
CA VAL A 170 -1.41 20.92 2.42
C VAL A 170 -0.84 21.90 3.45
N LEU A 171 0.08 21.46 4.31
CA LEU A 171 0.75 22.34 5.27
C LEU A 171 1.74 23.28 4.60
N TYR A 172 2.42 22.87 3.52
CA TYR A 172 3.31 23.73 2.72
C TYR A 172 2.57 24.96 2.18
N PHE A 173 1.41 24.73 1.56
CA PHE A 173 0.53 25.81 1.09
C PHE A 173 -0.07 26.59 2.25
N GLY A 174 -0.60 25.88 3.25
CA GLY A 174 -1.27 26.49 4.41
C GLY A 174 -0.36 27.43 5.20
N THR A 175 0.90 27.04 5.43
CA THR A 175 1.89 27.86 6.15
C THR A 175 2.35 29.06 5.32
N CYS A 176 2.47 28.92 3.99
CA CYS A 176 2.78 30.06 3.11
C CYS A 176 1.66 31.10 3.16
N TYR A 177 0.42 30.63 2.93
CA TYR A 177 -0.76 31.47 2.94
C TYR A 177 -1.00 32.12 4.32
N PHE A 178 -0.79 31.37 5.40
CA PHE A 178 -0.89 31.92 6.75
C PHE A 178 0.08 33.08 6.98
N ASN A 179 1.35 32.96 6.55
CA ASN A 179 2.32 34.03 6.68
C ASN A 179 1.97 35.26 5.84
N GLU A 180 1.40 35.06 4.65
CA GLU A 180 0.91 36.17 3.82
C GLU A 180 -0.22 36.93 4.54
N ILE A 181 -1.20 36.22 5.11
CA ILE A 181 -2.35 36.85 5.77
C ILE A 181 -1.99 37.48 7.11
N VAL A 182 -1.23 36.77 7.94
CA VAL A 182 -0.98 37.16 9.34
C VAL A 182 0.24 38.06 9.48
N HIS A 183 1.29 37.82 8.69
CA HIS A 183 2.56 38.52 8.79
C HIS A 183 2.82 39.45 7.60
N SER A 184 1.94 39.47 6.58
CA SER A 184 2.12 40.27 5.36
C SER A 184 3.45 39.97 4.65
N VAL A 185 3.91 38.72 4.72
CA VAL A 185 5.14 38.25 4.08
C VAL A 185 4.79 37.40 2.87
N VAL A 186 5.32 37.78 1.72
CA VAL A 186 5.22 37.02 0.47
C VAL A 186 6.59 36.40 0.17
N TYR A 187 6.61 35.08 -0.03
CA TYR A 187 7.84 34.32 -0.29
C TYR A 187 8.09 34.03 -1.77
N CYS A 188 7.04 34.10 -2.58
CA CYS A 188 7.11 33.89 -4.01
C CYS A 188 7.51 35.19 -4.73
N ARG A 189 8.30 35.06 -5.79
CA ARG A 189 8.55 36.18 -6.69
C ARG A 189 7.26 36.65 -7.40
N PRO A 190 7.14 37.95 -7.71
CA PRO A 190 5.92 38.52 -8.30
C PRO A 190 5.66 38.07 -9.74
N GLU A 191 6.68 37.57 -10.45
CA GLU A 191 6.48 37.04 -11.79
C GLU A 191 5.59 35.78 -11.76
N GLN A 192 4.46 35.85 -12.46
CA GLN A 192 3.45 34.78 -12.52
C GLN A 192 4.03 33.41 -12.89
N PHE A 193 5.12 33.38 -13.66
CA PHE A 193 5.80 32.13 -14.01
C PHE A 193 6.23 31.34 -12.78
N TYR A 194 6.87 31.96 -11.79
CA TYR A 194 7.35 31.24 -10.59
C TYR A 194 6.19 30.74 -9.74
N PHE A 195 5.12 31.52 -9.66
CA PHE A 195 3.92 31.09 -8.95
C PHE A 195 3.24 29.89 -9.66
N TYR A 196 2.87 30.01 -10.94
CA TYR A 196 2.11 28.94 -11.58
C TYR A 196 2.95 27.71 -11.93
N MET A 197 4.17 27.89 -12.43
CA MET A 197 4.97 26.77 -12.91
C MET A 197 5.74 26.07 -11.80
N TYR A 198 6.33 26.81 -10.86
CA TYR A 198 7.10 26.20 -9.77
C TYR A 198 6.22 25.97 -8.54
N TYR A 199 5.55 27.01 -8.04
CA TYR A 199 4.78 26.89 -6.80
C TYR A 199 3.51 26.04 -6.96
N VAL A 200 2.74 26.20 -8.04
CA VAL A 200 1.49 25.43 -8.23
C VAL A 200 1.75 24.12 -8.97
N PHE A 201 2.31 24.16 -10.18
CA PHE A 201 2.40 22.97 -11.04
C PHE A 201 3.33 21.89 -10.49
N CYS A 202 4.54 22.25 -10.01
CA CYS A 202 5.45 21.25 -9.44
C CYS A 202 4.79 20.56 -8.24
N ASN A 203 4.26 21.31 -7.27
CA ASN A 203 3.60 20.71 -6.10
C ASN A 203 2.29 19.96 -6.45
N ALA A 204 1.55 20.38 -7.49
CA ALA A 204 0.33 19.67 -7.90
C ALA A 204 0.56 18.20 -8.27
N ILE A 205 1.76 17.84 -8.75
CA ILE A 205 2.11 16.44 -9.04
C ILE A 205 2.16 15.61 -7.73
N TRP A 206 2.61 16.20 -6.62
CA TRP A 206 2.71 15.61 -5.27
C TRP A 206 1.34 15.62 -4.55
N ILE A 207 0.34 16.29 -5.12
CA ILE A 207 -1.06 16.15 -4.73
C ILE A 207 -1.77 15.08 -5.55
N VAL A 208 -1.72 15.18 -6.88
CA VAL A 208 -2.56 14.36 -7.76
C VAL A 208 -2.15 12.89 -7.73
N ILE A 209 -0.86 12.59 -7.89
CA ILE A 209 -0.39 11.20 -7.96
C ILE A 209 -0.57 10.49 -6.60
N PRO A 210 -0.19 11.10 -5.46
CA PRO A 210 -0.43 10.49 -4.16
C PRO A 210 -1.92 10.30 -3.85
N THR A 211 -2.81 11.20 -4.27
CA THR A 211 -4.26 11.01 -4.13
C THR A 211 -4.73 9.74 -4.86
N VAL A 212 -4.27 9.52 -6.10
CA VAL A 212 -4.56 8.28 -6.85
C VAL A 212 -4.01 7.06 -6.11
N CYS A 213 -2.81 7.15 -5.54
CA CYS A 213 -2.19 6.08 -4.76
C CYS A 213 -2.94 5.75 -3.45
N VAL A 214 -3.49 6.77 -2.76
CA VAL A 214 -4.35 6.61 -1.59
C VAL A 214 -5.62 5.87 -1.98
N ILE A 215 -6.36 6.37 -2.97
CA ILE A 215 -7.61 5.75 -3.45
C ILE A 215 -7.35 4.30 -3.85
N HIS A 216 -6.29 4.06 -4.61
CA HIS A 216 -5.91 2.71 -5.02
C HIS A 216 -5.67 1.79 -3.81
N SER A 217 -4.89 2.22 -2.83
CA SER A 217 -4.58 1.39 -1.66
C SER A 217 -5.80 1.15 -0.77
N VAL A 218 -6.66 2.15 -0.59
CA VAL A 218 -7.91 2.01 0.17
C VAL A 218 -8.84 1.00 -0.51
N VAL A 219 -9.00 1.09 -1.84
CA VAL A 219 -9.84 0.16 -2.60
C VAL A 219 -9.33 -1.28 -2.51
N GLN A 220 -8.02 -1.51 -2.69
CA GLN A 220 -7.44 -2.85 -2.60
C GLN A 220 -7.53 -3.41 -1.18
N THR A 221 -7.26 -2.58 -0.17
CA THR A 221 -7.37 -2.97 1.24
C THR A 221 -8.81 -3.36 1.58
N LYS A 222 -9.80 -2.54 1.18
CA LYS A 222 -11.23 -2.85 1.35
C LYS A 222 -11.61 -4.20 0.72
N ARG A 223 -11.15 -4.46 -0.51
CA ARG A 223 -11.43 -5.73 -1.22
C ARG A 223 -10.83 -6.94 -0.48
N ALA A 224 -9.60 -6.81 0.02
CA ALA A 224 -8.96 -7.87 0.79
C ALA A 224 -9.75 -8.18 2.07
N PHE A 225 -10.10 -7.16 2.87
CA PHE A 225 -10.89 -7.35 4.08
C PHE A 225 -12.29 -7.93 3.80
N ALA A 226 -12.98 -7.47 2.75
CA ALA A 226 -14.27 -8.02 2.36
C ALA A 226 -14.18 -9.52 2.03
N LYS A 227 -13.11 -9.94 1.34
CA LYS A 227 -12.89 -11.36 1.02
C LYS A 227 -12.61 -12.20 2.26
N VAL A 228 -11.81 -11.69 3.19
CA VAL A 228 -11.53 -12.39 4.46
C VAL A 228 -12.82 -12.54 5.27
N GLN A 229 -13.64 -11.49 5.38
CA GLN A 229 -14.93 -11.55 6.08
C GLN A 229 -15.90 -12.55 5.45
N GLU A 230 -15.96 -12.62 4.13
CA GLU A 230 -16.78 -13.62 3.42
C GLU A 230 -16.34 -15.05 3.78
N VAL A 231 -15.02 -15.32 3.74
CA VAL A 231 -14.46 -16.63 4.09
C VAL A 231 -14.74 -16.98 5.55
N GLU A 232 -14.59 -16.03 6.47
CA GLU A 232 -14.90 -16.24 7.89
C GLU A 232 -16.39 -16.49 8.13
N ARG A 233 -17.29 -15.79 7.43
CA ARG A 233 -18.74 -16.03 7.52
C ARG A 233 -19.10 -17.42 7.01
N VAL A 234 -18.54 -17.85 5.90
CA VAL A 234 -18.74 -19.20 5.36
C VAL A 234 -18.23 -20.24 6.36
N LYS A 235 -17.03 -20.06 6.92
CA LYS A 235 -16.48 -20.97 7.96
C LYS A 235 -17.37 -21.05 9.20
N LYS A 236 -17.85 -19.92 9.71
CA LYS A 236 -18.76 -19.88 10.88
C LYS A 236 -20.11 -20.50 10.57
N GLY A 237 -20.66 -20.24 9.38
CA GLY A 237 -21.90 -20.87 8.91
C GLY A 237 -21.74 -22.39 8.87
N ILE A 238 -20.68 -22.89 8.21
CA ILE A 238 -20.36 -24.31 8.15
C ILE A 238 -20.23 -24.92 9.57
N ALA A 239 -19.49 -24.28 10.48
CA ALA A 239 -19.35 -24.74 11.86
C ALA A 239 -20.69 -24.81 12.63
N ASN A 240 -21.66 -23.95 12.30
CA ASN A 240 -22.98 -23.96 12.93
C ASN A 240 -23.93 -25.02 12.37
N TYR A 241 -23.70 -25.54 11.16
CA TYR A 241 -24.59 -26.52 10.51
C TYR A 241 -24.03 -27.96 10.50
N ILE A 242 -22.87 -28.20 11.11
CA ILE A 242 -22.31 -29.55 11.22
C ILE A 242 -22.60 -30.14 12.59
N HIS A 243 -23.58 -31.05 12.65
CA HIS A 243 -23.82 -31.92 13.79
C HIS A 243 -23.26 -33.32 13.50
N PHE A 244 -22.29 -33.76 14.29
CA PHE A 244 -21.81 -35.14 14.27
C PHE A 244 -22.66 -35.99 15.21
N TYR A 245 -23.14 -37.14 14.71
CA TYR A 245 -23.72 -38.19 15.54
C TYR A 245 -22.71 -39.33 15.69
N LEU A 246 -22.23 -39.52 16.91
CA LEU A 246 -21.44 -40.68 17.31
C LEU A 246 -22.33 -41.58 18.18
N ALA A 247 -22.69 -42.75 17.66
CA ALA A 247 -23.41 -43.78 18.41
C ALA A 247 -22.55 -45.05 18.51
N PRO A 248 -22.43 -45.70 19.68
CA PRO A 248 -21.76 -46.97 19.82
C PRO A 248 -22.42 -48.03 18.92
N PHE A 249 -21.61 -48.87 18.28
CA PHE A 249 -22.07 -49.91 17.33
C PHE A 249 -23.15 -50.84 17.93
N SER A 250 -23.11 -51.06 19.24
CA SER A 250 -24.08 -51.87 20.00
C SER A 250 -25.46 -51.23 20.16
N GLN A 251 -25.61 -49.94 19.84
CA GLN A 251 -26.87 -49.20 19.93
C GLN A 251 -27.47 -48.86 18.56
N LEU A 252 -26.78 -49.19 17.46
CA LEU A 252 -27.26 -48.99 16.09
C LEU A 252 -28.12 -50.19 15.65
N PRO A 253 -29.36 -49.99 15.18
CA PRO A 253 -30.17 -51.10 14.68
C PRO A 253 -29.50 -51.74 13.46
N LEU A 254 -29.32 -53.07 13.45
CA LEU A 254 -28.71 -53.86 12.37
C LEU A 254 -29.52 -53.93 11.06
N LEU A 255 -30.63 -53.19 10.97
CA LEU A 255 -31.54 -53.18 9.82
C LEU A 255 -31.40 -51.89 9.04
N LYS A 256 -31.49 -51.99 7.70
CA LYS A 256 -31.50 -50.85 6.77
C LYS A 256 -32.43 -49.76 7.33
N PRO A 257 -31.94 -48.51 7.50
CA PRO A 257 -32.78 -47.44 7.97
C PRO A 257 -33.93 -47.26 6.98
N THR A 258 -35.13 -47.07 7.49
CA THR A 258 -36.29 -46.64 6.72
C THR A 258 -36.81 -45.34 7.34
N LEU A 259 -37.19 -44.36 6.53
CA LEU A 259 -37.70 -43.04 6.96
C LEU A 259 -38.89 -43.11 7.94
N SER A 260 -39.51 -44.28 8.09
CA SER A 260 -40.61 -44.57 8.99
C SER A 260 -40.20 -45.14 10.36
N ASP A 261 -38.91 -45.38 10.64
CA ASP A 261 -38.46 -45.90 11.95
C ASP A 261 -38.54 -44.77 13.02
N PRO A 262 -39.41 -44.89 14.05
CA PRO A 262 -39.63 -43.86 15.06
C PRO A 262 -38.40 -43.53 15.92
N ARG A 263 -37.33 -44.33 15.86
CA ARG A 263 -36.09 -44.07 16.59
C ARG A 263 -35.25 -42.95 15.96
N TRP A 264 -35.45 -42.67 14.67
CA TRP A 264 -34.74 -41.61 13.95
C TRP A 264 -35.52 -40.28 13.91
N SER A 265 -36.83 -40.30 14.14
CA SER A 265 -37.66 -39.09 14.20
C SER A 265 -37.32 -38.17 15.40
N LYS A 266 -36.70 -38.71 16.46
CA LYS A 266 -36.16 -37.91 17.58
C LYS A 266 -34.83 -37.21 17.26
N LEU A 267 -34.12 -37.63 16.20
CA LEU A 267 -32.89 -36.98 15.71
C LEU A 267 -33.17 -35.97 14.58
N TYR A 268 -34.36 -35.98 14.01
CA TYR A 268 -34.77 -35.03 12.98
C TYR A 268 -35.19 -33.70 13.62
N ARG A 269 -34.34 -32.68 13.49
CA ARG A 269 -34.79 -31.27 13.58
C ARG A 269 -34.85 -30.68 12.17
N PRO A 270 -35.68 -29.66 11.91
CA PRO A 270 -35.83 -29.03 10.59
C PRO A 270 -34.53 -28.43 10.02
N ASP A 271 -33.49 -28.33 10.85
CA ASP A 271 -32.23 -27.65 10.54
C ASP A 271 -31.08 -28.61 10.14
N ASN A 272 -31.36 -29.91 9.96
CA ASN A 272 -30.35 -30.91 9.60
C ASN A 272 -30.28 -31.14 8.07
N ILE A 273 -29.08 -31.05 7.50
CA ILE A 273 -28.81 -31.35 6.08
C ILE A 273 -28.58 -32.85 5.91
N ILE A 274 -29.40 -33.49 5.07
CA ILE A 274 -29.19 -34.87 4.62
C ILE A 274 -28.61 -34.82 3.20
N LEU A 275 -27.37 -35.29 3.05
CA LEU A 275 -26.72 -35.39 1.75
C LEU A 275 -27.46 -36.41 0.89
N THR A 276 -27.99 -35.96 -0.25
CA THR A 276 -28.73 -36.80 -1.21
C THR A 276 -27.99 -36.74 -2.55
N LEU A 277 -27.64 -37.89 -3.13
CA LEU A 277 -26.99 -38.00 -4.44
C LEU A 277 -28.05 -38.18 -5.56
N PRO A 278 -27.85 -37.63 -6.78
CA PRO A 278 -28.78 -37.83 -7.89
C PRO A 278 -28.54 -39.18 -8.59
N SER A 279 -29.64 -39.81 -9.02
CA SER A 279 -29.66 -41.13 -9.64
C SER A 279 -29.40 -41.10 -11.16
N SER A 280 -28.60 -42.04 -11.68
CA SER A 280 -28.81 -42.55 -13.04
C SER A 280 -28.54 -44.06 -13.16
N LEU A 281 -29.65 -44.78 -13.33
CA LEU A 281 -29.90 -45.95 -14.18
C LEU A 281 -29.28 -47.33 -13.89
N GLN A 282 -30.22 -48.27 -13.87
CA GLN A 282 -30.10 -49.73 -13.81
C GLN A 282 -29.19 -50.32 -14.88
N GLY A 283 -28.43 -51.35 -14.51
CA GLY A 283 -27.80 -52.28 -15.45
C GLY A 283 -26.76 -53.13 -14.74
N GLY A 284 -26.93 -54.45 -14.74
CA GLY A 284 -26.17 -55.38 -13.91
C GLY A 284 -24.67 -55.48 -14.24
N GLY A 285 -23.95 -56.11 -13.31
CA GLY A 285 -22.56 -56.51 -13.48
C GLY A 285 -21.68 -56.03 -12.33
N LYS A 286 -21.01 -56.96 -11.66
CA LYS A 286 -19.95 -56.66 -10.70
C LYS A 286 -18.85 -55.87 -11.39
N THR A 287 -18.63 -54.62 -10.99
CA THR A 287 -17.36 -53.89 -11.16
C THR A 287 -17.23 -52.88 -10.02
N GLU A 288 -15.97 -52.58 -9.67
CA GLU A 288 -15.41 -51.74 -8.59
C GLU A 288 -16.28 -50.65 -7.96
N PRO A 289 -16.01 -50.22 -6.70
CA PRO A 289 -16.74 -49.13 -6.07
C PRO A 289 -16.64 -47.87 -6.94
N GLU A 290 -17.74 -47.51 -7.59
CA GLU A 290 -17.87 -46.24 -8.28
C GLU A 290 -17.69 -45.11 -7.27
N LYS A 291 -16.79 -44.21 -7.63
CA LYS A 291 -16.29 -43.11 -6.82
C LYS A 291 -17.45 -42.28 -6.24
N ALA A 292 -17.50 -42.14 -4.92
CA ALA A 292 -18.48 -41.26 -4.27
C ALA A 292 -17.94 -39.84 -4.24
N VAL A 293 -18.70 -38.89 -4.79
CA VAL A 293 -18.38 -37.46 -4.75
C VAL A 293 -19.14 -36.83 -3.59
N VAL A 294 -18.42 -36.42 -2.54
CA VAL A 294 -19.02 -35.68 -1.41
C VAL A 294 -19.01 -34.20 -1.73
N HIS A 295 -20.19 -33.64 -1.97
CA HIS A 295 -20.37 -32.19 -2.10
C HIS A 295 -20.46 -31.57 -0.69
N ALA A 296 -19.33 -31.14 -0.16
CA ALA A 296 -19.34 -30.15 0.90
C ALA A 296 -19.86 -28.82 0.32
N HIS A 297 -20.75 -28.12 1.01
CA HIS A 297 -21.35 -26.87 0.53
C HIS A 297 -20.36 -25.69 0.38
N SER A 298 -19.08 -25.90 0.69
CA SER A 298 -17.97 -25.06 0.22
C SER A 298 -17.29 -25.80 -0.92
N GLY A 299 -17.05 -25.16 -2.07
CA GLY A 299 -16.61 -25.73 -3.36
C GLY A 299 -15.31 -26.56 -3.44
N LEU A 300 -14.96 -27.31 -2.41
CA LEU A 300 -14.07 -28.46 -2.40
C LEU A 300 -14.91 -29.69 -2.72
N THR A 301 -14.64 -30.28 -3.87
CA THR A 301 -15.23 -31.54 -4.30
C THR A 301 -14.20 -32.63 -4.05
N PHE A 302 -14.50 -33.58 -3.16
CA PHE A 302 -13.62 -34.71 -2.90
C PHE A 302 -14.20 -35.95 -3.59
N THR A 303 -13.33 -36.62 -4.35
CA THR A 303 -13.62 -37.94 -4.92
C THR A 303 -13.02 -38.97 -3.98
N ILE A 304 -13.87 -39.77 -3.34
CA ILE A 304 -13.47 -40.75 -2.33
C ILE A 304 -13.59 -42.14 -2.94
N ASP A 305 -12.44 -42.80 -3.12
CA ASP A 305 -12.35 -44.14 -3.73
C ASP A 305 -12.10 -45.23 -2.66
N SER A 306 -11.80 -44.83 -1.41
CA SER A 306 -11.58 -45.75 -0.28
C SER A 306 -11.80 -45.09 1.09
N GLU A 307 -11.99 -45.92 2.13
CA GLU A 307 -12.22 -45.48 3.51
C GLU A 307 -11.03 -44.69 4.10
N SER A 308 -9.80 -44.99 3.68
CA SER A 308 -8.59 -44.23 4.05
C SER A 308 -8.60 -42.81 3.49
N GLN A 309 -9.06 -42.63 2.24
CA GLN A 309 -9.15 -41.31 1.62
C GLN A 309 -10.25 -40.44 2.25
N ALA A 310 -11.33 -41.06 2.74
CA ALA A 310 -12.35 -40.35 3.49
C ALA A 310 -11.79 -39.76 4.79
N HIS A 311 -10.96 -40.54 5.50
CA HIS A 311 -10.29 -40.11 6.72
C HIS A 311 -9.29 -38.96 6.44
N ASP A 312 -8.47 -39.09 5.41
CA ASP A 312 -7.48 -38.08 5.04
C ASP A 312 -8.12 -36.78 4.53
N ALA A 313 -9.21 -36.86 3.75
CA ALA A 313 -9.97 -35.69 3.31
C ALA A 313 -10.62 -34.98 4.51
N PHE A 314 -11.13 -35.73 5.47
CA PHE A 314 -11.70 -35.18 6.70
C PHE A 314 -10.63 -34.49 7.57
N GLN A 315 -9.45 -35.09 7.72
CA GLN A 315 -8.30 -34.49 8.42
C GLN A 315 -7.76 -33.24 7.71
N GLN A 316 -7.71 -33.23 6.37
CA GLN A 316 -7.30 -32.07 5.58
C GLN A 316 -8.26 -30.88 5.70
N VAL A 317 -9.57 -31.14 5.80
CA VAL A 317 -10.58 -30.08 5.94
C VAL A 317 -10.59 -29.49 7.35
N TYR A 318 -10.33 -30.29 8.38
CA TYR A 318 -10.54 -29.87 9.78
C TYR A 318 -9.26 -29.68 10.62
N GLN A 319 -8.06 -30.07 10.16
CA GLN A 319 -6.76 -29.85 10.83
C GLN A 319 -6.80 -30.02 12.37
N LEU A 320 -7.33 -31.15 12.87
CA LEU A 320 -7.39 -31.44 14.31
C LEU A 320 -6.19 -32.32 14.69
N PRO A 321 -5.18 -31.82 15.42
CA PRO A 321 -4.04 -32.63 15.84
C PRO A 321 -4.47 -33.61 16.95
N ASP A 322 -3.99 -34.84 16.87
CA ASP A 322 -3.85 -35.81 17.98
C ASP A 322 -4.99 -36.76 18.37
N GLU A 323 -6.04 -36.96 17.56
CA GLU A 323 -7.02 -38.03 17.82
C GLU A 323 -7.15 -39.03 16.65
N ARG A 324 -6.74 -40.29 16.90
CA ARG A 324 -7.00 -41.42 15.99
C ARG A 324 -8.41 -41.96 16.23
N TRP A 325 -9.30 -41.71 15.29
CA TRP A 325 -10.68 -42.20 15.34
C TRP A 325 -10.84 -43.52 14.58
N GLY A 326 -11.53 -44.48 15.20
CA GLY A 326 -11.88 -45.76 14.58
C GLY A 326 -13.04 -45.61 13.60
N THR A 327 -12.76 -45.90 12.33
CA THR A 327 -13.69 -46.24 11.23
C THR A 327 -14.93 -45.33 11.05
N VAL A 328 -14.88 -44.46 10.04
CA VAL A 328 -16.00 -43.59 9.63
C VAL A 328 -16.81 -44.29 8.52
N ARG A 329 -18.09 -44.61 8.75
CA ARG A 329 -18.98 -45.14 7.70
C ARG A 329 -20.10 -44.16 7.34
N LEU A 330 -20.20 -43.88 6.03
CA LEU A 330 -21.29 -43.14 5.40
C LEU A 330 -22.35 -44.12 4.89
N TRP A 331 -23.64 -43.85 5.13
CA TRP A 331 -24.77 -44.66 4.64
C TRP A 331 -25.63 -43.88 3.65
N TYR A 332 -26.22 -44.56 2.65
CA TYR A 332 -27.27 -44.03 1.77
C TYR A 332 -28.46 -45.01 1.70
N GLN A 333 -29.68 -44.50 1.48
CA GLN A 333 -30.90 -45.30 1.37
C GLN A 333 -31.54 -45.11 -0.02
N GLN A 334 -31.83 -46.21 -0.71
CA GLN A 334 -32.55 -46.24 -1.99
C GLN A 334 -34.06 -46.35 -1.72
N GLN A 335 -34.87 -45.39 -2.16
CA GLN A 335 -36.33 -45.51 -2.13
C GLN A 335 -36.82 -46.14 -3.44
N ALA A 336 -37.60 -47.22 -3.32
CA ALA A 336 -38.37 -47.79 -4.42
C ALA A 336 -39.70 -47.03 -4.53
N TYR A 337 -40.03 -46.57 -5.73
CA TYR A 337 -41.39 -46.22 -6.13
C TYR A 337 -41.94 -47.34 -7.01
#